data_AF-A0A7V9HGB3-F1
#
_entry.id   AF-A0A7V9HGB3-F1
#
_cell.length_a   1.000
_cell.length_b   1.000
_cell.length_c   1.000
_cell.angle_alpha   90.00
_cell.angle_beta   90.00
_cell.angle_gamma   90.00
#
_symmetry.space_group_name_H-M   'P 1'
#
loop_
_entity.id
_entity.type
_entity.pdbx_description
1 polymer ?
#
loop_
_entity_poly.entity_id
_entity_poly.type
_entity_poly.pdbx_seq_one_letter_code
_entity_poly.pdbx_strand_id
1 'polypeptide(L)'
;EEWRRLLDDDFRPRLARMWREQDYLRPRAVLGYFPCNSVGNELIVFDPEDSDRELERFVFARQPGHDRLCLADFYRPLETGERDVVALQVVTAGSEVTDVMAQLERDGEFAEQLFTHGLGVQVAEGMAEWLHAEVRRELGVGPDQGRRYSWGYPAVPEQSEHEKVYRLLDAPAIGMTLTGGYAVEPEQSTLAIITHHPQAIYFGMKSGRLISREKSGDALIHDPRRRRGSRVEGEQILFDDGDEAYEESREEAVEV
;
A
#
# COMPACT_ATOMS: atom_id res chain seq x y z
N GLU A 1 17.20 -25.46 -20.77
CA GLU A 1 16.77 -26.87 -20.63
C GLU A 1 16.82 -27.31 -19.16
N GLU A 2 17.93 -27.07 -18.47
CA GLU A 2 18.11 -27.38 -17.02
C GLU A 2 17.08 -26.72 -16.10
N TRP A 3 16.73 -25.45 -16.34
CA TRP A 3 15.65 -24.77 -15.61
C TRP A 3 14.31 -25.50 -15.65
N ARG A 4 13.93 -26.04 -16.82
CA ARG A 4 12.66 -26.76 -16.98
C ARG A 4 12.69 -28.09 -16.24
N ARG A 5 13.81 -28.82 -16.29
CA ARG A 5 13.98 -30.05 -15.52
C ARG A 5 13.88 -29.77 -14.01
N LEU A 6 14.55 -28.74 -13.51
CA LEU A 6 14.45 -28.35 -12.10
C LEU A 6 13.00 -28.01 -11.68
N LEU A 7 12.25 -27.30 -12.54
CA LEU A 7 10.85 -27.00 -12.27
C LEU A 7 9.96 -28.25 -12.28
N ASP A 8 10.11 -29.10 -13.30
CA ASP A 8 9.23 -30.22 -13.54
C ASP A 8 9.52 -31.40 -12.61
N ASP A 9 10.78 -31.62 -12.25
CA ASP A 9 11.24 -32.79 -11.50
C ASP A 9 11.35 -32.52 -9.97
N ASP A 10 11.51 -31.27 -9.53
CA ASP A 10 11.64 -30.92 -8.10
C ASP A 10 10.54 -29.95 -7.62
N PHE A 11 10.52 -28.71 -8.15
CA PHE A 11 9.68 -27.66 -7.56
C PHE A 11 8.17 -27.89 -7.72
N ARG A 12 7.68 -28.28 -8.91
CA ARG A 12 6.25 -28.52 -9.13
C ARG A 12 5.72 -29.71 -8.33
N PRO A 13 6.38 -30.88 -8.34
CA PRO A 13 5.97 -32.00 -7.48
C PRO A 13 5.98 -31.64 -5.99
N ARG A 14 7.01 -30.91 -5.54
CA ARG A 14 7.11 -30.45 -4.15
C ARG A 14 5.97 -29.50 -3.79
N LEU A 15 5.69 -28.49 -4.60
CA LEU A 15 4.59 -27.57 -4.37
C LEU A 15 3.25 -28.32 -4.32
N ALA A 16 3.00 -29.24 -5.26
CA ALA A 16 1.78 -30.04 -5.27
C ALA A 16 1.64 -30.92 -4.02
N ARG A 17 2.76 -31.50 -3.54
CA ARG A 17 2.81 -32.25 -2.28
C ARG A 17 2.46 -31.34 -1.10
N MET A 18 3.20 -30.24 -0.93
CA MET A 18 3.02 -29.30 0.17
C MET A 18 1.60 -28.73 0.20
N TRP A 19 1.04 -28.34 -0.95
CA TRP A 19 -0.31 -27.82 -1.02
C TRP A 19 -1.38 -28.83 -0.61
N ARG A 20 -1.17 -30.12 -0.93
CA ARG A 20 -2.09 -31.20 -0.55
C ARG A 20 -1.97 -31.58 0.92
N GLU A 21 -0.76 -31.54 1.47
CA GLU A 21 -0.45 -32.04 2.82
C GLU A 21 -0.55 -30.97 3.90
N GLN A 22 -0.42 -29.69 3.55
CA GLN A 22 -0.51 -28.61 4.52
C GLN A 22 -1.88 -28.59 5.21
N ASP A 23 -1.84 -28.39 6.52
CA ASP A 23 -2.99 -28.11 7.38
C ASP A 23 -2.78 -26.83 8.22
N TYR A 24 -1.68 -26.12 7.97
CA TYR A 24 -1.21 -24.95 8.70
C TYR A 24 -1.52 -23.63 7.99
N LEU A 25 -1.90 -23.62 6.70
CA LEU A 25 -2.37 -22.38 6.08
C LEU A 25 -3.78 -22.10 6.58
N ARG A 26 -3.94 -21.02 7.33
CA ARG A 26 -5.22 -20.51 7.84
C ARG A 26 -5.41 -19.06 7.39
N PRO A 27 -5.58 -18.82 6.09
CA PRO A 27 -5.51 -17.47 5.56
C PRO A 27 -6.74 -16.68 5.97
N ARG A 28 -6.53 -15.44 6.43
CA ARG A 28 -7.57 -14.53 6.91
C ARG A 28 -7.29 -13.14 6.37
N ALA A 29 -8.34 -12.38 6.13
CA ALA A 29 -8.20 -11.00 5.67
C ALA A 29 -9.40 -10.14 6.07
N VAL A 30 -9.15 -8.83 6.15
CA VAL A 30 -10.18 -7.80 6.27
C VAL A 30 -9.93 -6.75 5.19
N LEU A 31 -10.99 -6.40 4.48
CA LEU A 31 -11.02 -5.30 3.51
C LEU A 31 -12.05 -4.29 4.00
N GLY A 32 -11.65 -3.03 4.14
CA GLY A 32 -12.53 -1.94 4.56
C GLY A 32 -12.50 -0.79 3.56
N TYR A 33 -13.67 -0.19 3.37
CA TYR A 33 -13.86 1.02 2.57
C TYR A 33 -14.31 2.14 3.47
N PHE A 34 -13.66 3.29 3.37
CA PHE A 34 -13.94 4.44 4.21
C PHE A 34 -14.10 5.69 3.36
N PRO A 35 -15.06 6.58 3.66
CA PRO A 35 -15.06 7.92 3.10
C PRO A 35 -13.76 8.63 3.50
N CYS A 36 -13.16 9.37 2.58
CA CYS A 36 -11.92 10.08 2.84
C CYS A 36 -11.81 11.40 2.08
N ASN A 37 -10.89 12.25 2.54
CA ASN A 37 -10.47 13.44 1.80
C ASN A 37 -9.02 13.77 2.10
N SER A 38 -8.34 14.42 1.14
CA SER A 38 -6.97 14.90 1.33
C SER A 38 -6.92 16.34 1.84
N VAL A 39 -5.96 16.61 2.73
CA VAL A 39 -5.58 17.95 3.20
C VAL A 39 -4.06 17.99 3.35
N GLY A 40 -3.37 18.87 2.62
CA GLY A 40 -1.91 18.91 2.60
C GLY A 40 -1.26 17.58 2.16
N ASN A 41 -0.57 16.94 3.10
CA ASN A 41 0.07 15.64 2.94
C ASN A 41 -0.72 14.52 3.66
N GLU A 42 -1.92 14.84 4.11
CA GLU A 42 -2.72 14.00 4.99
C GLU A 42 -3.93 13.46 4.24
N LEU A 43 -4.35 12.26 4.63
CA LEU A 43 -5.60 11.65 4.23
C LEU A 43 -6.47 11.45 5.46
N ILE A 44 -7.56 12.21 5.52
CA ILE A 44 -8.56 12.11 6.58
C ILE A 44 -9.48 10.96 6.24
N VAL A 45 -9.71 10.07 7.20
CA VAL A 45 -10.60 8.92 7.09
C VAL A 45 -11.79 9.15 8.00
N PHE A 46 -12.99 9.07 7.44
CA PHE A 46 -14.24 9.33 8.13
C PHE A 46 -15.01 8.03 8.43
N ASP A 47 -15.98 8.15 9.34
CA ASP A 47 -16.90 7.07 9.69
C ASP A 47 -17.85 6.78 8.50
N PRO A 48 -17.96 5.52 8.04
CA PRO A 48 -18.90 5.17 6.97
C PRO A 48 -20.37 5.45 7.33
N GLU A 49 -20.71 5.42 8.62
CA GLU A 49 -22.07 5.68 9.12
C GLU A 49 -22.31 7.18 9.43
N ASP A 50 -21.23 7.95 9.62
CA ASP A 50 -21.25 9.39 9.87
C ASP A 50 -20.07 10.08 9.14
N SER A 51 -20.31 10.52 7.91
CA SER A 51 -19.28 11.06 7.03
C SER A 51 -18.67 12.40 7.47
N ASP A 52 -19.12 12.97 8.59
CA ASP A 52 -18.54 14.17 9.21
C ASP A 52 -17.66 13.83 10.43
N ARG A 53 -17.73 12.60 10.93
CA ARG A 53 -16.90 12.12 12.03
C ARG A 53 -15.57 11.59 11.50
N GLU A 54 -14.47 12.26 11.84
CA GLU A 54 -13.11 11.77 11.59
C GLU A 54 -12.80 10.57 12.51
N LEU A 55 -12.35 9.47 11.91
CA LEU A 55 -11.86 8.29 12.63
C LEU A 55 -10.34 8.32 12.80
N GLU A 56 -9.64 8.58 11.70
CA GLU A 56 -8.17 8.56 11.64
C GLU A 56 -7.64 9.54 10.60
N ARG A 57 -6.34 9.83 10.69
CA ARG A 57 -5.63 10.68 9.74
C ARG A 57 -4.28 10.09 9.40
N PHE A 58 -4.09 9.68 8.16
CA PHE A 58 -2.80 9.21 7.67
C PHE A 58 -1.93 10.38 7.21
N VAL A 59 -0.64 10.33 7.50
CA VAL A 59 0.33 11.34 7.05
C VAL A 59 1.32 10.72 6.07
N PHE A 60 1.49 11.33 4.92
CA PHE A 60 2.36 10.81 3.87
C PHE A 60 3.50 11.77 3.54
N ALA A 61 4.71 11.24 3.44
CA ALA A 61 5.85 12.03 3.01
C ALA A 61 5.70 12.45 1.53
N ARG A 62 6.12 13.69 1.24
CA ARG A 62 6.11 14.24 -0.12
C ARG A 62 7.50 14.17 -0.71
N GLN A 63 7.58 13.80 -2.00
CA GLN A 63 8.85 13.84 -2.72
C GLN A 63 9.48 15.24 -2.65
N PRO A 64 10.76 15.37 -2.27
CA PRO A 64 11.44 16.66 -2.22
C PRO A 64 11.74 17.24 -3.62
N GLY A 65 11.71 16.40 -4.66
CA GLY A 65 11.91 16.78 -6.06
C GLY A 65 10.97 16.01 -7.00
N HIS A 66 11.36 15.86 -8.27
CA HIS A 66 10.50 15.26 -9.31
C HIS A 66 9.16 15.99 -9.43
N ASP A 67 8.05 15.24 -9.56
CA ASP A 67 6.70 15.79 -9.65
C ASP A 67 6.11 16.10 -8.25
N ARG A 68 6.93 16.06 -7.20
CA ARG A 68 6.55 16.36 -5.81
C ARG A 68 5.37 15.52 -5.31
N LEU A 69 5.33 14.25 -5.70
CA LEU A 69 4.23 13.34 -5.38
C LEU A 69 4.14 13.06 -3.88
N CYS A 70 2.90 13.03 -3.39
CA CYS A 70 2.50 12.53 -2.09
C CYS A 70 1.29 11.61 -2.29
N LEU A 71 1.16 10.55 -1.49
CA LEU A 71 0.05 9.60 -1.66
C LEU A 71 -1.33 10.27 -1.48
N ALA A 72 -1.43 11.29 -0.62
CA ALA A 72 -2.64 12.09 -0.44
C ALA A 72 -3.07 12.82 -1.73
N ASP A 73 -2.15 13.09 -2.66
CA ASP A 73 -2.43 13.72 -3.95
C ASP A 73 -3.13 12.77 -4.94
N PHE A 74 -3.55 11.58 -4.49
CA PHE A 74 -4.39 10.66 -5.25
C PHE A 74 -5.78 10.47 -4.64
N TYR A 75 -6.20 11.39 -3.75
CA TYR A 75 -7.56 11.42 -3.19
C TYR A 75 -8.19 12.83 -3.22
N ARG A 76 -9.52 12.92 -3.36
CA ARG A 76 -10.23 14.20 -3.50
C ARG A 76 -9.91 15.16 -2.35
N PRO A 77 -9.61 16.44 -2.65
CA PRO A 77 -9.42 17.48 -1.65
C PRO A 77 -10.66 17.71 -0.79
N LEU A 78 -10.50 17.93 0.51
CA LEU A 78 -11.61 18.29 1.40
C LEU A 78 -12.36 19.55 0.92
N GLU A 79 -11.64 20.53 0.37
CA GLU A 79 -12.19 21.79 -0.14
C GLU A 79 -13.12 21.64 -1.35
N THR A 80 -13.12 20.49 -2.03
CA THR A 80 -14.07 20.23 -3.13
C THR A 80 -15.50 20.03 -2.63
N GLY A 81 -15.68 19.67 -1.35
CA GLY A 81 -16.98 19.28 -0.81
C GLY A 81 -17.47 17.89 -1.25
N GLU A 82 -16.69 17.18 -2.09
CA GLU A 82 -16.97 15.81 -2.50
C GLU A 82 -16.17 14.82 -1.65
N ARG A 83 -16.83 13.77 -1.15
CA ARG A 83 -16.15 12.67 -0.45
C ARG A 83 -15.50 11.74 -1.48
N ASP A 84 -14.30 11.30 -1.18
CA ASP A 84 -13.65 10.21 -1.88
C ASP A 84 -13.77 8.90 -1.09
N VAL A 85 -13.20 7.81 -1.61
CA VAL A 85 -13.12 6.52 -0.93
C VAL A 85 -11.68 6.01 -0.88
N VAL A 86 -11.29 5.53 0.30
CA VAL A 86 -10.05 4.78 0.49
C VAL A 86 -10.38 3.34 0.86
N ALA A 87 -9.71 2.41 0.20
CA ALA A 87 -9.73 1.00 0.58
C ALA A 87 -8.46 0.68 1.38
N LEU A 88 -8.64 0.00 2.51
CA LEU A 88 -7.56 -0.51 3.35
C LEU A 88 -7.71 -2.02 3.47
N GLN A 89 -6.58 -2.73 3.47
CA GLN A 89 -6.59 -4.18 3.66
C GLN A 89 -5.56 -4.63 4.69
N VAL A 90 -5.88 -5.72 5.38
CA VAL A 90 -4.97 -6.54 6.18
C VAL A 90 -5.16 -8.01 5.80
N VAL A 91 -4.07 -8.74 5.64
CA VAL A 91 -4.04 -10.13 5.20
C VAL A 91 -3.02 -10.89 6.02
N THR A 92 -3.33 -12.13 6.40
CA THR A 92 -2.39 -13.06 7.02
C THR A 92 -2.57 -14.47 6.48
N ALA A 93 -1.49 -15.23 6.35
CA ALA A 93 -1.53 -16.66 6.05
C ALA A 93 -1.84 -17.53 7.29
N GLY A 94 -1.86 -16.92 8.49
CA GLY A 94 -2.05 -17.58 9.78
C GLY A 94 -0.74 -17.74 10.57
N SER A 95 -0.83 -17.65 11.90
CA SER A 95 0.31 -17.81 12.81
C SER A 95 0.83 -19.25 12.83
N GLU A 96 -0.02 -20.20 12.44
CA GLU A 96 0.29 -21.62 12.35
C GLU A 96 1.46 -21.89 11.38
N VAL A 97 1.67 -21.03 10.38
CA VAL A 97 2.86 -21.10 9.51
C VAL A 97 4.14 -20.90 10.32
N THR A 98 4.15 -19.90 11.21
CA THR A 98 5.29 -19.60 12.09
C THR A 98 5.53 -20.75 13.07
N ASP A 99 4.47 -21.37 13.60
CA ASP A 99 4.57 -22.52 14.51
C ASP A 99 5.22 -23.73 13.82
N VAL A 100 4.80 -24.04 12.59
CA VAL A 100 5.39 -25.13 11.79
C VAL A 100 6.85 -24.83 11.43
N MET A 101 7.16 -23.59 11.05
CA MET A 101 8.55 -23.18 10.77
C MET A 101 9.45 -23.39 11.99
N ALA A 102 8.99 -22.99 13.18
CA ALA A 102 9.75 -23.18 14.42
C ALA A 102 9.93 -24.66 14.77
N GLN A 103 8.96 -25.53 14.45
CA GLN A 103 9.10 -26.97 14.62
C GLN A 103 10.13 -27.56 13.65
N LEU A 104 10.05 -27.22 12.37
CA LEU A 104 11.00 -27.69 11.35
C LEU A 104 12.44 -27.27 11.67
N GLU A 105 12.64 -26.06 12.22
CA GLU A 105 13.95 -25.60 12.68
C GLU A 105 14.49 -26.48 13.82
N ARG A 106 13.66 -26.82 14.81
CA ARG A 106 14.04 -27.70 15.93
C ARG A 106 14.41 -29.11 15.45
N ASP A 107 13.74 -29.58 14.40
CA ASP A 107 13.97 -30.91 13.82
C ASP A 107 15.16 -30.92 12.84
N GLY A 108 15.75 -29.77 12.52
CA GLY A 108 16.86 -29.64 11.56
C GLY A 108 16.43 -29.70 10.09
N GLU A 109 15.14 -29.57 9.80
CA GLU A 109 14.53 -29.67 8.48
C GLU A 109 14.52 -28.29 7.76
N PHE A 110 15.70 -27.66 7.64
CA PHE A 110 15.84 -26.28 7.16
C PHE A 110 15.33 -26.05 5.74
N ALA A 111 15.46 -27.04 4.85
CA ALA A 111 14.95 -26.93 3.49
C ALA A 111 13.42 -26.86 3.48
N GLU A 112 12.76 -27.73 4.24
CA GLU A 112 11.30 -27.74 4.35
C GLU A 112 10.79 -26.49 5.07
N GLN A 113 11.53 -25.99 6.07
CA GLN A 113 11.24 -24.70 6.72
C GLN A 113 11.23 -23.55 5.71
N LEU A 114 12.27 -23.47 4.85
CA LEU A 114 12.36 -22.43 3.83
C LEU A 114 11.21 -22.50 2.82
N PHE A 115 10.83 -23.71 2.38
CA PHE A 115 9.70 -23.87 1.49
C PHE A 115 8.37 -23.52 2.16
N THR A 116 8.19 -23.89 3.43
CA THR A 116 7.00 -23.56 4.22
C THR A 116 6.85 -22.05 4.39
N HIS A 117 7.96 -21.37 4.70
CA HIS A 117 8.03 -19.92 4.74
C HIS A 117 7.62 -19.30 3.40
N GLY A 118 8.25 -19.74 2.32
CA GLY A 118 7.97 -19.26 0.97
C GLY A 118 6.50 -19.46 0.59
N LEU A 119 5.90 -20.62 0.92
CA LEU A 119 4.50 -20.88 0.66
C LEU A 119 3.59 -19.93 1.44
N GLY A 120 3.85 -19.70 2.72
CA GLY A 120 3.09 -18.76 3.54
C GLY A 120 3.14 -17.32 3.02
N VAL A 121 4.34 -16.83 2.66
CA VAL A 121 4.51 -15.50 2.06
C VAL A 121 3.75 -15.38 0.73
N GLN A 122 3.85 -16.37 -0.16
CA GLN A 122 3.14 -16.35 -1.44
C GLN A 122 1.62 -16.41 -1.27
N VAL A 123 1.11 -17.08 -0.24
CA VAL A 123 -0.33 -17.09 0.08
C VAL A 123 -0.79 -15.72 0.55
N ALA A 124 -0.05 -15.07 1.45
CA ALA A 124 -0.38 -13.71 1.91
C ALA A 124 -0.36 -12.70 0.75
N GLU A 125 0.68 -12.74 -0.10
CA GLU A 125 0.78 -11.85 -1.27
C GLU A 125 -0.29 -12.14 -2.34
N GLY A 126 -0.57 -13.42 -2.60
CA GLY A 126 -1.62 -13.84 -3.53
C GLY A 126 -3.00 -13.37 -3.09
N MET A 127 -3.30 -13.46 -1.79
CA MET A 127 -4.54 -12.93 -1.23
C MET A 127 -4.61 -11.40 -1.30
N ALA A 128 -3.52 -10.72 -0.97
CA ALA A 128 -3.44 -9.26 -1.08
C ALA A 128 -3.66 -8.77 -2.52
N GLU A 129 -3.20 -9.53 -3.52
CA GLU A 129 -3.44 -9.18 -4.93
C GLU A 129 -4.85 -9.52 -5.37
N TRP A 130 -5.41 -10.64 -4.88
CA TRP A 130 -6.81 -10.96 -5.10
C TRP A 130 -7.73 -9.87 -4.53
N LEU A 131 -7.53 -9.43 -3.29
CA LEU A 131 -8.32 -8.33 -2.70
C LEU A 131 -8.16 -7.02 -3.47
N HIS A 132 -6.96 -6.70 -3.95
CA HIS A 132 -6.76 -5.53 -4.80
C HIS A 132 -7.54 -5.63 -6.12
N ALA A 133 -7.61 -6.82 -6.72
CA ALA A 133 -8.45 -7.07 -7.89
C ALA A 133 -9.95 -6.95 -7.57
N GLU A 134 -10.39 -7.42 -6.39
CA GLU A 134 -11.77 -7.22 -5.91
C GLU A 134 -12.09 -5.74 -5.73
N VAL A 135 -11.19 -4.94 -5.14
CA VAL A 135 -11.36 -3.48 -5.01
C VAL A 135 -11.55 -2.83 -6.38
N ARG A 136 -10.73 -3.21 -7.37
CA ARG A 136 -10.89 -2.69 -8.74
C ARG A 136 -12.25 -3.05 -9.32
N ARG A 137 -12.69 -4.30 -9.14
CA ARG A 137 -14.00 -4.79 -9.59
C ARG A 137 -15.15 -4.02 -8.93
N GLU A 138 -15.09 -3.81 -7.62
CA GLU A 138 -16.15 -3.16 -6.85
C GLU A 138 -16.25 -1.66 -7.10
N LEU A 139 -15.11 -1.00 -7.32
CA LEU A 139 -15.07 0.41 -7.72
C LEU A 139 -15.34 0.61 -9.22
N GLY A 140 -15.49 -0.47 -9.99
CA GLY A 140 -15.75 -0.42 -11.42
C GLY A 140 -14.60 0.17 -12.24
N VAL A 141 -13.37 0.09 -11.74
CA VAL A 141 -12.17 0.61 -12.41
C VAL A 141 -11.45 -0.46 -13.21
N GLY A 142 -10.61 -0.04 -14.16
CA GLY A 142 -9.87 -0.97 -15.02
C GLY A 142 -8.90 -1.88 -14.26
N PRO A 143 -8.55 -3.06 -14.81
CA PRO A 143 -7.67 -4.02 -14.14
C PRO A 143 -6.25 -3.49 -13.89
N ASP A 144 -5.79 -2.51 -14.67
CA ASP A 144 -4.47 -1.89 -14.54
C ASP A 144 -4.49 -0.54 -13.80
N GLN A 145 -5.67 -0.08 -13.39
CA GLN A 145 -5.87 1.19 -12.69
C GLN A 145 -5.63 1.03 -11.18
N GLY A 146 -5.08 2.07 -10.57
CA GLY A 146 -4.82 2.12 -9.14
C GLY A 146 -3.58 1.32 -8.70
N ARG A 147 -3.10 1.63 -7.50
CA ARG A 147 -1.90 1.00 -6.91
C ARG A 147 -2.15 0.68 -5.45
N ARG A 148 -1.54 -0.42 -5.00
CA ARG A 148 -1.56 -0.91 -3.63
C ARG A 148 -0.22 -0.60 -2.99
N TYR A 149 -0.22 0.20 -1.93
CA TYR A 149 0.98 0.62 -1.22
C TYR A 149 0.99 0.04 0.19
N SER A 150 2.07 -0.65 0.53
CA SER A 150 2.32 -1.15 1.88
C SER A 150 3.32 -0.24 2.58
N TRP A 151 3.08 0.09 3.85
CA TRP A 151 4.00 0.95 4.58
C TRP A 151 5.36 0.28 4.81
N GLY A 152 6.41 1.09 4.90
CA GLY A 152 7.82 0.66 4.83
C GLY A 152 8.40 0.66 3.40
N TYR A 153 7.56 0.76 2.37
CA TYR A 153 8.01 0.94 0.98
C TYR A 153 8.30 2.41 0.64
N PRO A 154 9.04 2.70 -0.45
CA PRO A 154 9.54 4.05 -0.74
C PRO A 154 8.50 5.18 -0.83
N ALA A 155 7.25 4.87 -1.23
CA ALA A 155 6.16 5.85 -1.31
C ALA A 155 5.57 6.21 0.07
N VAL A 156 5.60 5.25 1.00
CA VAL A 156 4.96 5.30 2.33
C VAL A 156 5.91 4.70 3.38
N PRO A 157 7.05 5.34 3.65
CA PRO A 157 8.12 4.72 4.45
C PRO A 157 7.80 4.56 5.94
N GLU A 158 6.81 5.29 6.46
CA GLU A 158 6.53 5.37 7.90
C GLU A 158 5.70 4.19 8.39
N GLN A 159 6.32 3.21 9.05
CA GLN A 159 5.65 1.99 9.51
C GLN A 159 4.72 2.21 10.72
N SER A 160 4.91 3.28 11.51
CA SER A 160 4.03 3.56 12.66
C SER A 160 2.57 3.79 12.27
N GLU A 161 2.30 4.17 11.01
CA GLU A 161 0.96 4.30 10.45
C GLU A 161 0.16 2.97 10.47
N HIS A 162 0.85 1.81 10.62
CA HIS A 162 0.19 0.51 10.81
C HIS A 162 -0.80 0.52 11.98
N GLU A 163 -0.52 1.24 13.06
CA GLU A 163 -1.42 1.30 14.22
C GLU A 163 -2.80 1.84 13.84
N LYS A 164 -2.86 2.83 12.93
CA LYS A 164 -4.12 3.42 12.45
C LYS A 164 -4.91 2.41 11.62
N VAL A 165 -4.23 1.65 10.75
CA VAL A 165 -4.86 0.56 9.99
C VAL A 165 -5.43 -0.50 10.92
N TYR A 166 -4.69 -0.87 11.98
CA TYR A 166 -5.14 -1.85 12.96
C TYR A 166 -6.39 -1.37 13.70
N ARG A 167 -6.49 -0.09 14.05
CA ARG A 167 -7.70 0.48 14.68
C ARG A 167 -8.89 0.55 13.74
N LEU A 168 -8.67 0.88 12.46
CA LEU A 168 -9.74 0.96 11.45
C LEU A 168 -10.30 -0.40 11.05
N LEU A 169 -9.44 -1.43 10.94
CA LEU A 169 -9.84 -2.74 10.42
C LEU A 169 -9.95 -3.84 11.49
N ASP A 170 -9.65 -3.52 12.75
CA ASP A 170 -9.56 -4.49 13.84
C ASP A 170 -8.70 -5.71 13.46
N ALA A 171 -7.49 -5.45 12.97
CA ALA A 171 -6.56 -6.51 12.55
C ALA A 171 -6.30 -7.60 13.62
N PRO A 172 -6.30 -7.29 14.94
CA PRO A 172 -6.25 -8.32 15.98
C PRO A 172 -7.37 -9.37 15.89
N ALA A 173 -8.55 -9.04 15.36
CA ALA A 173 -9.64 -10.00 15.17
C ALA A 173 -9.30 -11.14 14.20
N ILE A 174 -8.33 -10.94 13.29
CA ILE A 174 -7.80 -11.99 12.41
C ILE A 174 -6.46 -12.57 12.88
N GLY A 175 -6.06 -12.27 14.12
CA GLY A 175 -4.86 -12.81 14.75
C GLY A 175 -3.56 -12.10 14.35
N MET A 176 -3.64 -10.87 13.86
CA MET A 176 -2.46 -10.06 13.57
C MET A 176 -2.08 -9.16 14.75
N THR A 177 -0.78 -9.04 15.03
CA THR A 177 -0.20 -8.14 16.03
C THR A 177 0.85 -7.24 15.41
N LEU A 178 1.33 -6.25 16.17
CA LEU A 178 2.47 -5.41 15.80
C LEU A 178 3.58 -5.60 16.84
N THR A 179 4.82 -5.71 16.36
CA THR A 179 6.00 -5.62 17.21
C THR A 179 6.18 -4.19 17.74
N GLY A 180 7.06 -4.00 18.71
CA GLY A 180 7.44 -2.65 19.17
C GLY A 180 8.09 -1.76 18.10
N GLY A 181 8.54 -2.34 16.98
CA GLY A 181 9.01 -1.61 15.80
C GLY A 181 7.97 -1.47 14.69
N TYR A 182 6.69 -1.72 14.98
CA TYR A 182 5.56 -1.67 14.03
C TYR A 182 5.62 -2.69 12.89
N ALA A 183 6.48 -3.71 12.97
CA ALA A 183 6.43 -4.83 12.03
C ALA A 183 5.17 -5.68 12.29
N VAL A 184 4.54 -6.18 11.23
CA VAL A 184 3.38 -7.06 11.31
C VAL A 184 3.77 -8.46 11.76
N GLU A 185 2.95 -9.05 12.61
CA GLU A 185 3.07 -10.43 13.07
C GLU A 185 1.73 -11.17 12.87
N PRO A 186 1.73 -12.42 12.36
CA PRO A 186 2.90 -13.18 11.90
C PRO A 186 3.54 -12.55 10.64
N GLU A 187 4.81 -12.86 10.37
CA GLU A 187 5.57 -12.28 9.24
C GLU A 187 4.91 -12.56 7.88
N GLN A 188 4.18 -13.67 7.75
CA GLN A 188 3.41 -14.02 6.55
C GLN A 188 2.09 -13.24 6.51
N SER A 189 2.18 -11.94 6.70
CA SER A 189 1.07 -10.99 6.69
C SER A 189 1.47 -9.73 5.94
N THR A 190 0.48 -9.03 5.41
CA THR A 190 0.69 -7.75 4.76
C THR A 190 -0.53 -6.87 4.98
N LEU A 191 -0.31 -5.56 4.95
CA LEU A 191 -1.37 -4.58 4.98
C LEU A 191 -1.05 -3.50 3.95
N ALA A 192 -2.09 -2.87 3.42
CA ALA A 192 -1.92 -1.86 2.40
C ALA A 192 -3.08 -0.88 2.36
N ILE A 193 -2.75 0.31 1.87
CA ILE A 193 -3.70 1.28 1.34
C ILE A 193 -3.80 1.10 -0.17
N ILE A 194 -5.03 1.09 -0.68
CA ILE A 194 -5.33 0.94 -2.10
C ILE A 194 -5.84 2.26 -2.63
N THR A 195 -5.07 2.83 -3.56
CA THR A 195 -5.39 4.06 -4.26
C THR A 195 -5.95 3.72 -5.62
N HIS A 196 -7.22 4.06 -5.86
CA HIS A 196 -7.93 3.69 -7.08
C HIS A 196 -7.75 4.69 -8.24
N HIS A 197 -7.12 5.84 -7.99
CA HIS A 197 -6.96 6.89 -8.99
C HIS A 197 -6.21 6.39 -10.26
N PRO A 198 -6.66 6.73 -11.48
CA PRO A 198 -6.03 6.32 -12.75
C PRO A 198 -4.57 6.76 -12.92
N GLN A 199 -4.14 7.84 -12.28
CA GLN A 199 -2.75 8.30 -12.34
C GLN A 199 -1.87 7.75 -11.21
N ALA A 200 -2.40 6.89 -10.34
CA ALA A 200 -1.61 6.27 -9.28
C ALA A 200 -0.47 5.43 -9.88
N ILE A 201 0.74 5.65 -9.38
CA ILE A 201 1.96 4.97 -9.82
C ILE A 201 2.83 4.61 -8.62
N TYR A 202 3.68 3.59 -8.75
CA TYR A 202 4.72 3.42 -7.76
C TYR A 202 5.76 4.54 -7.88
N PHE A 203 6.05 5.20 -6.76
CA PHE A 203 7.04 6.26 -6.64
C PHE A 203 7.81 6.12 -5.31
N GLY A 204 8.84 6.92 -5.14
CA GLY A 204 9.56 7.04 -3.88
C GLY A 204 10.24 8.39 -3.77
N MET A 205 10.91 8.65 -2.65
CA MET A 205 11.53 9.97 -2.39
C MET A 205 12.56 10.41 -3.45
N LYS A 206 13.11 9.47 -4.21
CA LYS A 206 14.14 9.70 -5.24
C LYS A 206 13.77 9.14 -6.63
N SER A 207 12.52 8.70 -6.84
CA SER A 207 12.11 8.03 -8.08
C SER A 207 10.60 8.14 -8.34
N GLY A 208 10.18 7.98 -9.59
CA GLY A 208 8.77 8.06 -10.00
C GLY A 208 8.36 9.45 -10.50
N ARG A 209 7.62 9.47 -11.61
CA ARG A 209 7.03 10.65 -12.26
C ARG A 209 5.70 10.24 -12.87
N LEU A 210 4.73 11.16 -12.92
CA LEU A 210 3.46 10.88 -13.57
C LEU A 210 3.68 10.47 -15.03
N ILE A 211 2.95 9.45 -15.48
CA ILE A 211 3.06 8.91 -16.84
C ILE A 211 2.52 9.92 -17.86
N SER A 212 1.42 10.59 -17.54
CA SER A 212 0.86 11.69 -18.32
C SER A 212 0.71 12.94 -17.46
N ARG A 213 0.90 14.10 -18.10
CA ARG A 213 0.67 15.43 -17.50
C ARG A 213 -0.75 15.93 -17.70
N GLU A 214 -1.53 15.27 -18.55
CA GLU A 214 -2.94 15.55 -18.71
C GLU A 214 -3.70 15.00 -17.50
N LYS A 215 -4.70 15.75 -17.03
CA LYS A 215 -5.58 15.27 -15.97
C LYS A 215 -6.43 14.13 -16.53
N SER A 216 -6.45 12.99 -15.84
CA SER A 216 -7.41 11.93 -16.12
C SER A 216 -8.85 12.41 -15.88
N GLY A 217 -9.83 11.74 -16.51
CA GLY A 217 -11.26 12.10 -16.42
C GLY A 217 -11.83 12.13 -15.00
N ASP A 218 -11.20 11.44 -14.04
CA ASP A 218 -11.46 11.55 -12.61
C ASP A 218 -10.72 12.75 -11.98
N ALA A 219 -11.00 13.95 -12.53
CA ALA A 219 -10.08 15.09 -12.53
C ALA A 219 -9.98 15.90 -11.22
N LEU A 220 -10.68 15.52 -10.16
CA LEU A 220 -10.69 16.27 -8.89
C LEU A 220 -9.75 15.65 -7.87
N ILE A 221 -8.47 15.64 -8.23
CA ILE A 221 -7.40 15.42 -7.28
C ILE A 221 -6.40 16.59 -7.34
N HIS A 222 -5.89 17.02 -6.18
CA HIS A 222 -4.99 18.16 -6.04
C HIS A 222 -3.81 18.12 -7.02
N ASP A 223 -3.40 19.27 -7.58
CA ASP A 223 -2.17 19.35 -8.38
C ASP A 223 -0.95 19.24 -7.44
N PRO A 224 -0.18 18.12 -7.48
CA PRO A 224 0.95 17.89 -6.58
C PRO A 224 2.05 18.94 -6.74
N ARG A 225 2.09 19.63 -7.89
CA ARG A 225 3.08 20.67 -8.21
C ARG A 225 2.76 22.01 -7.55
N ARG A 226 1.51 22.25 -7.17
CA ARG A 226 1.06 23.52 -6.57
C ARG A 226 1.26 23.60 -5.07
N ARG A 227 1.47 22.46 -4.38
CA ARG A 227 1.81 22.45 -2.96
C ARG A 227 3.32 22.56 -2.81
N ARG A 228 3.82 23.65 -2.21
CA ARG A 228 5.08 23.62 -1.46
C ARG A 228 4.81 22.72 -0.24
N GLY A 229 5.67 21.75 -0.02
CA GLY A 229 5.38 20.63 0.87
C GLY A 229 6.13 20.85 2.14
N SER A 230 5.47 20.70 3.28
CA SER A 230 6.15 20.43 4.53
C SER A 230 6.81 19.05 4.40
N ARG A 231 8.13 19.03 4.59
CA ARG A 231 8.86 17.79 4.79
C ARG A 231 8.47 17.27 6.17
N VAL A 232 8.02 16.03 6.26
CA VAL A 232 7.80 15.38 7.55
C VAL A 232 9.18 14.98 8.07
N GLU A 233 9.78 15.83 8.88
CA GLU A 233 10.84 15.44 9.82
C GLU A 233 10.18 15.40 11.20
N GLY A 234 10.47 14.35 11.99
CA GLY A 234 9.65 13.92 13.15
C GLY A 234 9.02 15.04 14.00
N GLU A 235 7.76 14.80 14.40
CA GLU A 235 6.91 15.56 15.33
C GLU A 235 6.82 17.10 15.20
N GLN A 236 7.46 17.75 14.21
CA GLN A 236 7.35 19.19 14.00
C GLN A 236 6.98 19.52 12.55
N ILE A 237 5.72 19.96 12.39
CA ILE A 237 5.26 20.59 11.14
C ILE A 237 5.89 21.98 11.09
N LEU A 238 6.99 22.12 10.35
CA LEU A 238 7.54 23.42 9.98
C LEU A 238 6.88 23.92 8.69
N PHE A 239 6.27 25.10 8.76
CA PHE A 239 5.86 25.88 7.60
C PHE A 239 6.99 26.86 7.25
N ASP A 240 7.43 26.86 6.00
CA ASP A 240 8.40 27.85 5.51
C ASP A 240 7.62 28.97 4.81
N ASP A 241 7.47 30.08 5.51
CA ASP A 241 7.03 31.36 4.96
C ASP A 241 8.23 32.01 4.26
N GLY A 242 8.24 32.03 2.92
CA GLY A 242 9.28 32.75 2.17
C GLY A 242 9.22 32.60 0.64
N ASP A 243 8.91 33.72 -0.02
CA ASP A 243 9.02 33.99 -1.47
C ASP A 243 10.42 33.63 -2.04
N GLU A 244 10.64 33.28 -3.32
CA GLU A 244 10.55 34.14 -4.50
C GLU A 244 10.57 33.33 -5.83
N ALA A 245 10.00 33.95 -6.87
CA ALA A 245 10.26 33.82 -8.32
C ALA A 245 10.15 32.44 -9.02
N TYR A 246 9.07 32.27 -9.79
CA TYR A 246 9.05 31.43 -10.99
C TYR A 246 8.90 32.37 -12.19
N GLU A 247 10.00 32.69 -12.88
CA GLU A 247 9.96 33.36 -14.18
C GLU A 247 9.62 32.36 -15.28
N GLU A 248 8.54 32.64 -16.01
CA GLU A 248 8.24 32.03 -17.30
C GLU A 248 9.29 32.46 -18.34
N SER A 249 9.92 31.50 -19.00
CA SER A 249 10.39 31.71 -20.37
C SER A 249 10.40 30.40 -21.14
N ARG A 250 9.57 30.34 -22.19
CA ARG A 250 9.89 29.72 -23.48
C ARG A 250 8.76 30.04 -24.47
N GLU A 251 8.81 31.26 -25.00
CA GLU A 251 8.53 31.46 -26.42
C GLU A 251 9.82 31.18 -27.17
N GLU A 252 9.75 30.29 -28.16
CA GLU A 252 9.96 30.66 -29.57
C GLU A 252 9.64 29.46 -30.44
N ALA A 253 8.56 29.62 -31.21
CA ALA A 253 8.27 28.86 -32.40
C ALA A 253 9.19 29.36 -33.52
N VAL A 254 9.82 28.47 -34.28
CA VAL A 254 10.06 28.68 -35.72
C VAL A 254 10.06 27.32 -36.44
N GLU A 255 9.27 27.29 -37.50
CA GLU A 255 9.16 26.26 -38.53
C GLU A 255 10.52 25.86 -39.16
N VAL A 256 10.63 24.60 -39.59
CA VAL A 256 10.99 24.06 -40.93
C VAL A 256 11.26 22.56 -40.78
#